data_AF-A0AA38L3C3-F1
#
_entry.id   AF-A0AA38L3C3-F1
#
_cell.length_a   1.000
_cell.length_b   1.000
_cell.length_c   1.000
_cell.angle_alpha   90.00
_cell.angle_beta   90.00
_cell.angle_gamma   90.00
#
_symmetry.space_group_name_H-M   'P 1'
#
loop_
_entity.id
_entity.type
_entity.pdbx_description
1 polymer ?
#
loop_
_entity_poly.entity_id
_entity_poly.type
_entity_poly.pdbx_seq_one_letter_code
_entity_poly.pdbx_strand_id
1 'polypeptide(L)' 'NGKSFKNKLLQDLCDNFGIKLSFSSPYYPQANGQAESSNKTLTKILMKVVNESGRNWHDHIPFALWAYRTSI' A
#
# COMPACT_ATOMS: atom_id res chain seq x y z
N ASN A 1 -4.62 -10.33 7.46
CA ASN A 1 -4.41 -11.73 6.99
C ASN A 1 -5.27 -12.08 5.78
N GLY A 2 -5.22 -11.25 4.73
CA GLY A 2 -5.95 -11.54 3.49
C GLY A 2 -5.29 -12.71 2.75
N LYS A 3 -6.10 -13.54 2.08
CA LYS A 3 -5.61 -14.69 1.28
C LYS A 3 -4.59 -14.27 0.23
N SER A 4 -4.71 -13.07 -0.32
CA SER A 4 -3.75 -12.51 -1.29
C SER A 4 -2.33 -12.38 -0.74
N PHE A 5 -2.16 -12.16 0.57
CA PHE A 5 -0.86 -12.02 1.23
C PHE A 5 -0.40 -13.30 1.95
N LYS A 6 -1.30 -14.28 2.09
CA LYS A 6 -1.03 -15.58 2.71
C LYS A 6 -1.35 -16.67 1.69
N ASN A 7 -0.51 -16.76 0.67
CA ASN A 7 -0.58 -17.80 -0.35
C ASN A 7 0.79 -18.49 -0.47
N LYS A 8 0.76 -19.73 -0.98
CA LYS A 8 1.96 -20.58 -1.06
C LYS A 8 3.03 -19.98 -1.98
N LEU A 9 2.62 -19.39 -3.10
CA LEU A 9 3.54 -18.75 -4.05
C LEU A 9 4.33 -17.61 -3.41
N LEU A 10 3.68 -16.77 -2.60
CA LEU A 10 4.31 -15.69 -1.86
C LEU A 10 5.25 -16.21 -0.78
N GLN A 11 4.86 -17.29 -0.10
CA GLN A 11 5.69 -17.94 0.89
C GLN A 11 6.96 -18.52 0.24
N ASP A 12 6.81 -19.28 -0.85
CA ASP A 12 7.93 -19.86 -1.60
C ASP A 12 8.87 -18.77 -2.14
N LEU A 13 8.32 -17.65 -2.63
CA LEU A 13 9.11 -16.48 -3.03
C LEU A 13 9.89 -15.88 -1.86
N CYS A 14 9.22 -15.61 -0.75
CA CYS A 14 9.86 -15.03 0.42
C CYS A 14 10.96 -15.94 0.98
N ASP A 15 10.72 -17.26 1.02
CA ASP A 15 11.71 -18.24 1.47
C ASP A 15 12.92 -18.27 0.54
N ASN A 16 12.72 -18.19 -0.79
CA ASN A 16 13.81 -18.14 -1.76
C ASN A 16 14.69 -16.88 -1.62
N PHE A 17 14.09 -15.76 -1.19
CA PHE A 17 14.80 -14.51 -0.93
C PHE A 17 15.25 -14.33 0.53
N GLY A 18 15.02 -15.32 1.40
CA GLY A 18 15.36 -15.24 2.84
C GLY A 18 14.54 -14.21 3.62
N ILE A 19 13.36 -13.83 3.12
CA ILE A 19 12.48 -12.83 3.71
C ILE A 19 11.51 -13.51 4.67
N LYS A 20 11.52 -13.12 5.95
CA LYS A 20 10.56 -13.62 6.93
C LYS A 20 9.23 -12.87 6.87
N LEU A 21 8.17 -13.54 6.46
CA LEU A 21 6.81 -13.00 6.51
C LEU A 21 6.29 -12.97 7.96
N SER A 22 5.90 -11.79 8.42
CA SER A 22 5.22 -11.59 9.70
C SER A 22 3.81 -11.07 9.45
N PHE A 23 2.81 -11.73 10.02
CA PHE A 23 1.41 -11.36 9.86
C PHE A 23 0.87 -10.76 11.15
N SER A 24 0.06 -9.71 11.04
CA SER A 24 -0.65 -9.17 12.19
C SER A 24 -1.72 -10.13 12.69
N SER A 25 -2.06 -10.06 13.97
CA SER A 25 -3.16 -10.83 14.54
C SER A 25 -4.46 -10.52 13.78
N PRO A 26 -5.36 -11.51 13.53
CA PRO A 26 -6.52 -11.37 12.65
C PRO A 26 -7.49 -10.23 12.97
N TYR A 27 -7.38 -9.61 14.15
CA TYR A 27 -8.25 -8.52 14.63
C TYR A 27 -7.47 -7.29 15.12
N TYR A 28 -6.18 -7.16 14.74
CA TYR A 28 -5.34 -6.03 15.17
C TYR A 28 -4.80 -5.24 13.96
N PRO A 29 -5.65 -4.49 13.25
CA PRO A 29 -5.25 -3.68 12.10
C PRO A 29 -4.26 -2.56 12.47
N GLN A 30 -4.32 -2.06 13.71
CA GLN A 30 -3.43 -1.04 14.27
C GLN A 30 -1.94 -1.43 14.24
N ALA A 31 -1.59 -2.73 14.25
CA ALA A 31 -0.20 -3.16 14.06
C ALA A 31 0.38 -2.74 12.70
N ASN A 32 -0.48 -2.47 11.71
CA ASN A 32 -0.08 -1.98 10.40
C ASN A 32 -0.33 -0.46 10.23
N GLY A 33 -0.46 0.27 11.34
CA GLY A 33 -0.87 1.67 11.36
C GLY A 33 0.00 2.62 10.53
N GLN A 34 1.29 2.34 10.39
CA GLN A 34 2.17 3.13 9.51
C GLN A 34 1.78 3.00 8.03
N ALA A 35 1.49 1.77 7.58
CA ALA A 35 1.01 1.52 6.22
C ALA A 35 -0.38 2.10 6.02
N GLU A 36 -1.29 1.97 7.00
CA GLU A 36 -2.63 2.56 6.95
C GLU A 36 -2.59 4.09 6.86
N SER A 37 -1.73 4.75 7.65
CA SER A 37 -1.54 6.20 7.63
C SER A 37 -0.97 6.68 6.29
N SER A 38 0.04 5.97 5.77
CA SER A 38 0.64 6.26 4.46
C SER A 38 -0.38 6.12 3.34
N ASN A 39 -1.14 5.01 3.33
CA ASN A 39 -2.20 4.78 2.36
C ASN A 39 -3.28 5.85 2.44
N LYS A 40 -3.70 6.27 3.65
CA LYS A 40 -4.69 7.34 3.84
C LYS A 40 -4.22 8.66 3.23
N THR A 41 -2.95 9.00 3.38
CA THR A 41 -2.37 10.23 2.81
C THR A 41 -2.29 10.15 1.29
N LEU A 42 -1.79 9.03 0.75
CA LEU A 42 -1.69 8.82 -0.69
C LEU A 42 -3.08 8.86 -1.36
N THR A 43 -4.09 8.22 -0.76
CA THR A 43 -5.46 8.26 -1.28
C THR A 43 -6.02 9.68 -1.26
N LYS A 44 -5.72 10.51 -0.25
CA LYS A 44 -6.15 11.93 -0.25
C LYS A 44 -5.51 12.73 -1.37
N ILE A 45 -4.22 12.52 -1.65
CA ILE A 45 -3.52 13.18 -2.76
C ILE A 45 -4.14 12.74 -4.09
N LEU A 46 -4.33 11.42 -4.27
CA LEU A 46 -4.98 10.85 -5.45
C LEU A 46 -6.39 11.41 -5.64
N MET A 47 -7.22 11.46 -4.59
CA MET A 47 -8.57 12.02 -4.66
C MET A 47 -8.58 13.44 -5.21
N LYS A 48 -7.62 14.29 -4.82
CA LYS A 48 -7.51 15.66 -5.34
C LYS A 48 -7.21 15.67 -6.84
N VAL A 49 -6.23 14.88 -7.27
CA VAL A 49 -5.80 14.82 -8.68
C VAL A 49 -6.87 14.18 -9.58
N VAL A 50 -7.54 13.15 -9.09
CA VAL A 50 -8.60 12.41 -9.79
C VAL A 50 -9.88 13.23 -9.93
N ASN A 51 -10.19 14.06 -8.94
CA ASN A 51 -11.32 14.98 -9.04
C ASN A 51 -11.16 15.99 -10.18
N GLU A 52 -9.92 16.33 -10.53
CA GLU A 52 -9.59 17.22 -11.66
C GLU A 52 -9.47 16.47 -13.00
N SER A 53 -9.06 15.19 -12.97
CA SER A 53 -8.61 14.44 -14.16
C SER A 53 -9.55 13.30 -14.60
N GLY A 54 -10.67 13.08 -13.90
CA GLY A 54 -11.65 12.05 -14.23
C GLY A 54 -11.20 10.62 -13.87
N ARG A 55 -11.52 9.62 -14.70
CA ARG A 55 -11.29 8.19 -14.39
C ARG A 55 -9.85 7.70 -14.59
N ASN A 56 -8.92 8.57 -14.98
CA ASN A 56 -7.54 8.19 -15.34
C ASN A 56 -6.59 8.16 -14.13
N TRP A 57 -7.10 7.78 -12.96
CA TRP A 57 -6.38 7.83 -11.69
C TRP A 57 -5.06 7.03 -11.68
N HIS A 58 -4.97 5.98 -12.49
CA HIS A 58 -3.78 5.13 -12.61
C HIS A 58 -2.58 5.88 -13.19
N ASP A 59 -2.82 6.79 -14.14
CA ASP A 59 -1.77 7.65 -14.73
C ASP A 59 -1.24 8.68 -13.72
N HIS A 60 -2.04 8.98 -12.69
CA HIS A 60 -1.72 9.95 -11.66
C HIS A 60 -1.04 9.37 -10.42
N ILE A 61 -0.94 8.03 -10.31
CA ILE A 61 -0.24 7.37 -9.21
C ILE A 61 1.22 7.83 -9.07
N PRO A 62 2.03 7.90 -10.15
CA PRO A 62 3.42 8.33 -10.03
C PRO A 62 3.55 9.75 -9.47
N PHE A 63 2.67 10.67 -9.90
CA PHE A 63 2.67 12.06 -9.44
C PHE A 63 2.22 12.18 -7.98
N ALA A 64 1.18 11.45 -7.58
CA ALA A 64 0.73 11.41 -6.19
C ALA A 64 1.80 10.83 -5.25
N LEU A 65 2.52 9.80 -5.71
CA LEU A 65 3.61 9.19 -4.97
C LEU A 65 4.82 10.13 -4.87
N TRP A 66 5.13 10.86 -5.94
CA TRP A 66 6.18 11.88 -5.95
C TRP A 66 5.85 12.98 -4.93
N ALA A 67 4.66 13.56 -4.99
CA ALA A 67 4.21 14.60 -4.05
C ALA A 67 4.25 14.11 -2.59
N TYR A 68 3.86 12.86 -2.32
CA TYR A 68 3.98 12.27 -0.99
C TYR A 68 5.43 12.16 -0.49
N ARG A 69 6.36 11.80 -1.37
CA ARG A 69 7.78 11.60 -1.04
C ARG A 69 8.57 12.91 -0.91
N THR A 70 8.17 13.97 -1.61
CA THR A 70 8.87 15.26 -1.60
C THR A 70 8.27 16.28 -0.64
N SER A 71 7.13 15.99 -0.01
CA SER A 71 6.49 16.87 0.97
C SER A 71 7.13 16.80 2.37
N ILE A 72 8.40 16.40 2.45
CA ILE A 72 9.23 16.40 3.67
C ILE A 72 9.65 17.83 3.99
#